data_AF-A0A146GER7-F1
#
_entry.id   AF-A0A146GER7-F1
#
_cell.length_a   1.000
_cell.length_b   1.000
_cell.length_c   1.000
_cell.angle_alpha   90.00
_cell.angle_beta   90.00
_cell.angle_gamma   90.00
#
_symmetry.space_group_name_H-M   'P 1'
#
loop_
_entity.id
_entity.type
_entity.pdbx_description
1 polymer ?
#
loop_
_entity_poly.entity_id
_entity_poly.type
_entity_poly.pdbx_seq_one_letter_code
_entity_poly.pdbx_strand_id
1 'polypeptide(L)'
;MSEAAKQRGIERARERQRLVNAARRVLESEDGRVLMAHLEETFRVNERVFTPVRSGADVYAYDPITAALADGARAVVLHLKGLSAATVKGDANIEEPTITVTKP
;
A
#
# COMPACT_ATOMS: atom_id res chain seq x y z
N MET A 1 30.04 1.16 -11.48
CA MET A 1 29.20 0.78 -10.33
C MET A 1 30.10 0.16 -9.27
N SER A 2 30.29 0.81 -8.11
CA SER A 2 31.15 0.29 -7.04
C SER A 2 30.55 -0.97 -6.40
N GLU A 3 31.40 -1.82 -5.85
CA GLU A 3 30.99 -3.05 -5.16
C GLU A 3 30.05 -2.76 -3.98
N ALA A 4 30.31 -1.68 -3.25
CA ALA A 4 29.42 -1.15 -2.20
C ALA A 4 28.05 -0.65 -2.72
N ALA A 5 27.94 -0.21 -3.97
CA ALA A 5 26.65 0.16 -4.57
C ALA A 5 25.85 -1.09 -4.99
N LYS A 6 26.52 -2.13 -5.47
CA LYS A 6 25.90 -3.42 -5.76
C LYS A 6 25.37 -4.10 -4.50
N GLN A 7 26.17 -4.12 -3.42
CA GLN A 7 25.78 -4.71 -2.15
C GLN A 7 24.54 -4.03 -1.54
N ARG A 8 24.52 -2.69 -1.51
CA ARG A 8 23.35 -1.90 -1.06
C ARG A 8 22.10 -2.15 -1.91
N GLY A 9 22.27 -2.39 -3.21
CA GLY A 9 21.16 -2.75 -4.10
C GLY A 9 20.54 -4.12 -3.73
N ILE A 10 21.39 -5.09 -3.40
CA ILE A 10 20.96 -6.43 -2.97
C ILE A 10 20.23 -6.37 -1.62
N GLU A 11 20.77 -5.63 -0.65
CA GLU A 11 20.16 -5.47 0.68
C GLU A 11 18.76 -4.83 0.59
N ARG A 12 18.61 -3.74 -0.18
CA ARG A 12 17.31 -3.11 -0.42
C ARG A 12 16.32 -4.04 -1.10
N ALA A 13 16.79 -4.87 -2.04
CA ALA A 13 15.94 -5.86 -2.70
C ALA A 13 15.45 -6.94 -1.72
N ARG A 14 16.31 -7.41 -0.80
CA ARG A 14 15.93 -8.36 0.26
C ARG A 14 14.92 -7.75 1.22
N GLU A 15 15.17 -6.53 1.69
CA GLU A 15 14.27 -5.81 2.59
C GLU A 15 12.89 -5.62 1.96
N ARG A 16 12.84 -5.22 0.68
CA ARG A 16 11.59 -5.12 -0.07
C ARG A 16 10.86 -6.46 -0.16
N GLN A 17 11.58 -7.56 -0.38
CA GLN A 17 10.96 -8.88 -0.45
C GLN A 17 10.41 -9.33 0.91
N ARG A 18 11.13 -9.05 2.01
CA ARG A 18 10.64 -9.32 3.37
C ARG A 18 9.33 -8.58 3.65
N LEU A 19 9.27 -7.30 3.28
CA LEU A 19 8.06 -6.49 3.39
C LEU A 19 6.90 -7.09 2.59
N VAL A 20 7.12 -7.44 1.33
CA VAL A 20 6.10 -8.06 0.46
C VAL A 20 5.56 -9.37 1.05
N ASN A 21 6.46 -10.23 1.52
CA ASN A 21 6.08 -11.53 2.09
C ASN A 21 5.25 -11.34 3.38
N ALA A 22 5.68 -10.45 4.27
CA ALA A 22 4.95 -10.14 5.51
C ALA A 22 3.58 -9.51 5.22
N ALA A 23 3.53 -8.53 4.31
CA ALA A 23 2.30 -7.88 3.89
C ALA A 23 1.31 -8.90 3.31
N ARG A 24 1.77 -9.80 2.44
CA ARG A 24 0.91 -10.82 1.86
C ARG A 24 0.33 -11.77 2.90
N ARG A 25 1.15 -12.25 3.85
CA ARG A 25 0.69 -13.12 4.94
C ARG A 25 -0.44 -12.47 5.75
N VAL A 26 -0.31 -11.18 6.05
CA VAL A 26 -1.31 -10.43 6.82
C VAL A 26 -2.54 -10.13 5.97
N LEU A 27 -2.36 -9.57 4.77
CA LEU A 27 -3.44 -9.08 3.93
C LEU A 27 -4.25 -10.20 3.26
N GLU A 28 -3.66 -11.37 3.00
CA GLU A 28 -4.39 -12.52 2.44
C GLU A 28 -5.10 -13.38 3.51
N SER A 29 -4.84 -13.13 4.80
CA SER A 29 -5.59 -13.75 5.91
C SER A 29 -7.07 -13.34 5.88
N GLU A 30 -7.93 -14.10 6.55
CA GLU A 30 -9.36 -13.79 6.64
C GLU A 30 -9.60 -12.38 7.21
N ASP A 31 -9.00 -12.09 8.36
CA ASP A 31 -9.06 -10.77 9.00
C ASP A 31 -8.47 -9.67 8.11
N GLY A 32 -7.37 -9.97 7.41
CA GLY A 32 -6.74 -9.04 6.47
C GLY A 32 -7.64 -8.66 5.31
N ARG A 33 -8.39 -9.62 4.76
CA ARG A 33 -9.37 -9.36 3.69
C ARG A 33 -10.54 -8.52 4.19
N VAL A 34 -11.04 -8.79 5.39
CA VAL A 34 -12.10 -7.99 6.03
C VAL A 34 -11.63 -6.56 6.25
N LEU A 35 -10.42 -6.38 6.79
CA LEU A 35 -9.81 -5.06 6.99
C LEU A 35 -9.68 -4.30 5.66
N MET A 36 -9.16 -4.94 4.62
CA MET A 36 -9.00 -4.30 3.31
C MET A 36 -10.33 -3.89 2.70
N ALA A 37 -11.36 -4.75 2.76
CA ALA A 37 -12.69 -4.42 2.31
C ALA A 37 -13.28 -3.21 3.08
N HIS A 38 -13.08 -3.17 4.40
CA HIS A 38 -13.53 -2.05 5.22
C HIS A 38 -12.82 -0.73 4.88
N LEU A 39 -11.50 -0.77 4.68
CA LEU A 39 -10.72 0.40 4.27
C LEU A 39 -11.15 0.90 2.89
N GLU A 40 -11.37 0.00 1.94
CA GLU A 40 -11.85 0.34 0.60
C GLU A 40 -13.20 1.03 0.65
N GLU A 41 -14.16 0.50 1.41
CA GLU A 41 -15.48 1.11 1.55
C GLU A 41 -15.39 2.49 2.21
N THR A 42 -14.60 2.60 3.29
CA THR A 42 -14.41 3.85 4.04
C THR A 42 -13.86 4.98 3.17
N PHE A 43 -12.91 4.68 2.29
CA PHE A 43 -12.27 5.69 1.43
C PHE A 43 -12.86 5.80 0.02
N ARG A 44 -13.86 4.98 -0.32
CA ARG A 44 -14.59 5.07 -1.59
C ARG A 44 -15.56 6.25 -1.62
N VAL A 45 -16.06 6.67 -0.46
CA VAL A 45 -17.13 7.67 -0.38
C VAL A 45 -16.56 9.09 -0.39
N ASN A 46 -16.69 9.78 -1.53
CA ASN A 46 -16.39 11.20 -1.69
C ASN A 46 -17.29 12.14 -0.85
N GLU A 47 -18.26 11.60 -0.08
CA GLU A 47 -19.28 12.37 0.63
C GLU A 47 -18.72 13.42 1.58
N ARG A 48 -17.50 13.23 2.12
CA ARG A 48 -16.91 14.18 3.07
C ARG A 48 -16.17 15.35 2.42
N VAL A 49 -15.78 15.24 1.16
CA VAL A 49 -15.06 16.32 0.45
C VAL A 49 -15.98 17.49 0.12
N PHE A 50 -17.27 17.19 -0.08
CA PHE A 50 -18.33 18.16 -0.27
C PHE A 50 -19.22 18.16 0.95
N THR A 51 -18.91 19.01 1.93
CA THR A 51 -19.78 19.15 3.09
C THR A 51 -21.06 19.87 2.65
N PRO A 52 -22.26 19.34 2.93
CA PRO A 52 -23.48 20.10 2.71
C PRO A 52 -23.49 21.28 3.67
N VAL A 53 -23.27 22.48 3.14
CA VAL A 53 -23.37 23.71 3.93
C VAL A 53 -24.85 23.91 4.23
N ARG A 54 -25.20 23.89 5.52
CA ARG A 54 -26.54 24.30 5.95
C ARG A 54 -26.72 25.77 5.56
N SER A 55 -27.61 25.99 4.59
CA SER A 55 -28.12 27.25 4.05
C SER A 55 -27.14 28.14 3.28
N GLY A 56 -27.25 28.10 1.94
CA GLY A 56 -26.62 29.04 1.00
C GLY A 56 -26.82 28.60 -0.46
N ALA A 57 -26.72 29.52 -1.42
CA ALA A 57 -26.89 29.24 -2.86
C ALA A 57 -25.80 28.31 -3.43
N ASP A 58 -24.70 28.14 -2.72
CA ASP A 58 -23.61 27.22 -3.04
C ASP A 58 -23.87 25.89 -2.33
N VAL A 59 -24.51 24.97 -3.06
CA VAL A 59 -25.04 23.69 -2.54
C VAL A 59 -23.94 22.75 -2.03
N TYR A 60 -22.66 23.00 -2.33
CA TYR A 60 -21.51 22.27 -1.80
C TYR A 60 -20.27 23.17 -1.70
N ALA A 61 -19.76 23.40 -0.50
CA ALA A 61 -18.43 23.98 -0.33
C ALA A 61 -17.38 22.86 -0.33
N TYR A 62 -16.36 23.01 -1.16
CA TYR A 62 -15.24 22.07 -1.23
C TYR A 62 -14.29 22.29 -0.04
N ASP A 63 -13.99 21.24 0.73
CA ASP A 63 -12.97 21.25 1.78
C ASP A 63 -11.64 20.66 1.25
N PRO A 64 -10.63 21.50 0.95
CA PRO A 64 -9.36 21.04 0.40
C PRO A 64 -8.54 20.18 1.37
N ILE A 65 -8.69 20.37 2.69
CA ILE A 65 -7.93 19.62 3.68
C ILE A 65 -8.47 18.19 3.75
N THR A 66 -9.80 18.06 3.81
CA THR A 66 -10.45 16.75 3.81
C THR A 66 -10.23 16.01 2.49
N ALA A 67 -10.23 16.72 1.35
CA ALA A 67 -9.85 16.14 0.05
C ALA A 67 -8.42 15.58 0.06
N ALA A 68 -7.45 16.37 0.51
CA ALA A 68 -6.05 15.94 0.55
C ALA A 68 -5.82 14.73 1.49
N LEU A 69 -6.49 14.70 2.64
CA LEU A 69 -6.42 13.57 3.57
C LEU A 69 -7.05 12.31 2.98
N ALA A 70 -8.19 12.44 2.28
CA ALA A 70 -8.86 11.32 1.61
C ALA A 70 -7.99 10.76 0.47
N ASP A 71 -7.38 11.62 -0.35
CA ASP A 71 -6.46 11.22 -1.40
C ASP A 71 -5.21 10.51 -0.83
N GLY A 72 -4.64 11.04 0.25
CA GLY A 72 -3.53 10.41 0.96
C GLY A 72 -3.89 9.02 1.49
N ALA A 73 -5.06 8.87 2.10
CA ALA A 73 -5.54 7.59 2.59
C ALA A 73 -5.78 6.58 1.46
N ARG A 74 -6.33 7.03 0.32
CA ARG A 74 -6.50 6.21 -0.87
C ARG A 74 -5.16 5.73 -1.44
N ALA A 75 -4.13 6.58 -1.44
CA ALA A 75 -2.78 6.20 -1.86
C ALA A 75 -2.20 5.08 -0.98
N VAL A 76 -2.47 5.10 0.33
CA VAL A 76 -2.06 4.03 1.25
C VAL A 76 -2.78 2.71 0.92
N VAL A 77 -4.10 2.74 0.69
CA VAL A 77 -4.86 1.53 0.30
C VAL A 77 -4.33 0.95 -1.02
N LEU A 78 -4.04 1.81 -2.01
CA LEU A 78 -3.44 1.39 -3.27
C LEU A 78 -2.04 0.78 -3.07
N HIS A 79 -1.24 1.34 -2.16
CA HIS A 79 0.06 0.79 -1.81
C HIS A 79 -0.05 -0.62 -1.21
N LEU A 80 -0.98 -0.83 -0.27
CA LEU A 80 -1.24 -2.13 0.35
C LEU A 80 -1.71 -3.17 -0.68
N LYS A 81 -2.61 -2.79 -1.60
CA LYS A 81 -3.01 -3.63 -2.74
C LYS A 81 -1.82 -3.98 -3.63
N GLY A 82 -0.95 -3.01 -3.91
CA GLY A 82 0.28 -3.23 -4.68
C GLY A 82 1.21 -4.23 -4.00
N LEU A 83 1.32 -4.19 -2.67
CA LEU A 83 2.09 -5.17 -1.91
C LEU A 83 1.46 -6.56 -1.93
N SER A 84 0.13 -6.68 -1.82
CA SER A 84 -0.54 -8.00 -1.86
C SER A 84 -0.48 -8.63 -3.26
N ALA A 85 -0.49 -7.82 -4.32
CA ALA A 85 -0.39 -8.28 -5.71
C ALA A 85 1.06 -8.55 -6.16
N ALA A 86 2.06 -8.12 -5.39
CA ALA A 86 3.45 -8.30 -5.76
C ALA A 86 3.86 -9.79 -5.72
N THR A 87 4.73 -10.18 -6.66
CA THR A 87 5.21 -11.55 -6.74
C THR A 87 6.00 -11.90 -5.48
N VAL A 88 5.53 -12.93 -4.76
CA VAL A 88 6.31 -13.51 -3.66
C VAL A 88 7.37 -14.41 -4.26
N LYS A 89 8.63 -14.15 -3.93
CA LYS A 89 9.68 -15.14 -4.09
C LYS A 89 9.54 -16.11 -2.93
N GLY A 90 9.00 -17.28 -3.24
CA GLY A 90 8.88 -18.38 -2.30
C GLY A 90 10.27 -18.83 -1.92
N ASP A 91 10.69 -18.43 -0.73
CA ASP A 91 11.74 -19.12 -0.03
C ASP A 91 11.17 -19.63 1.27
N ALA A 92 11.55 -20.84 1.68
CA ALA A 92 11.02 -21.50 2.87
C ALA A 92 11.28 -20.67 4.15
N ASN A 93 12.20 -19.70 4.07
CA ASN A 93 12.53 -18.77 5.14
C ASN A 93 12.19 -17.32 4.74
N ILE A 94 11.12 -16.76 5.33
CA ILE A 94 10.70 -15.36 5.11
C ILE A 94 11.77 -14.36 5.56
N GLU A 95 12.61 -14.75 6.53
CA GLU A 95 13.70 -13.91 7.04
C GLU A 95 14.90 -13.88 6.09
N GLU A 96 15.07 -14.88 5.23
CA GLU A 96 16.22 -15.02 4.34
C GLU A 96 15.79 -15.35 2.90
N PRO A 97 15.26 -14.37 2.14
CA PRO A 97 14.92 -14.60 0.74
C PRO A 97 16.18 -14.85 -0.09
N THR A 98 16.34 -16.07 -0.61
CA THR A 98 17.33 -16.40 -1.62
C THR A 98 17.00 -15.63 -2.88
N ILE A 99 17.89 -14.70 -3.21
CA ILE A 99 17.89 -14.07 -4.51
C ILE A 99 18.66 -15.03 -5.41
N THR A 100 17.95 -15.78 -6.24
CA THR A 100 18.58 -16.39 -7.42
C THR A 100 19.08 -15.24 -8.29
N VAL A 101 20.38 -14.96 -8.20
CA VAL A 101 21.06 -14.07 -9.13
C VAL A 101 21.17 -14.84 -10.44
N THR A 102 20.21 -14.66 -11.34
CA THR A 102 20.39 -15.06 -12.73
C THR A 102 21.51 -14.19 -13.29
N LYS A 103 22.69 -14.79 -13.42
CA LYS A 103 23.82 -14.22 -14.16
C LYS A 103 23.36 -14.08 -15.62
N PRO A 104 23.61 -12.95 -16.30
CA PRO A 104 23.33 -12.81 -17.73
C PRO A 104 24.13 -13.83 -18.55
#